data_AF-A0A1V9EZ34-F1
#
_entry.id   AF-A0A1V9EZ34-F1
#
_cell.length_a   1.000
_cell.length_b   1.000
_cell.length_c   1.000
_cell.angle_alpha   90.00
_cell.angle_beta   90.00
_cell.angle_gamma   90.00
#
_symmetry.space_group_name_H-M   'P 1'
#
loop_
_entity.id
_entity.type
_entity.pdbx_description
1 polymer ?
#
loop_
_entity_poly.entity_id
_entity_poly.type
_entity_poly.pdbx_seq_one_letter_code
_entity_poly.pdbx_strand_id
1 'polypeptide(L)'
;MLRKTLLLITGILLVLVTGVFWGTWFSLSRTMYTLPQETFVLIGKQIMQNVATGMSIMMPLGIAGILVLLLLAGRRKKAHFYWLLSALLLFTLALAITLFIEVPIDNQIKTWTSVNIPHNWEAIRDRWQNFHTGRTFLSLGGMICFLMAVIKRYN
;
A
#
# COMPACT_ATOMS: atom_id res chain seq x y z
N MET A 1 22.90 -7.25 -16.88
CA MET A 1 21.66 -8.05 -16.81
C MET A 1 20.98 -7.93 -15.44
N LEU A 2 21.67 -8.26 -14.34
CA LEU A 2 21.14 -8.27 -12.96
C LEU A 2 20.32 -7.03 -12.55
N ARG A 3 20.82 -5.82 -12.80
CA ARG A 3 20.09 -4.58 -12.43
C ARG A 3 18.76 -4.39 -13.16
N LYS A 4 18.63 -4.89 -14.40
CA LYS A 4 17.38 -4.82 -15.17
C LYS A 4 16.36 -5.81 -14.61
N THR A 5 16.81 -7.01 -14.27
CA THR A 5 16.00 -8.03 -13.58
C THR A 5 15.47 -7.51 -12.25
N LEU A 6 16.34 -6.86 -11.45
CA LEU A 6 15.92 -6.25 -10.19
C LEU A 6 14.86 -5.16 -10.40
N LEU A 7 15.07 -4.25 -11.35
CA LEU A 7 14.06 -3.23 -11.70
C LEU A 7 12.71 -3.84 -12.07
N LEU A 8 12.72 -4.91 -12.86
CA LEU A 8 11.50 -5.60 -13.29
C LEU A 8 10.77 -6.22 -12.09
N ILE A 9 11.48 -7.01 -11.27
CA ILE A 9 10.91 -7.67 -10.10
C ILE A 9 10.36 -6.63 -9.11
N THR A 10 11.14 -5.59 -8.80
CA THR A 10 10.70 -4.50 -7.95
C THR A 10 9.47 -3.81 -8.53
N GLY A 11 9.48 -3.49 -9.83
CA GLY A 11 8.33 -2.86 -10.50
C GLY A 11 7.06 -3.72 -10.43
N ILE A 12 7.17 -5.03 -10.61
CA ILE A 12 6.05 -5.97 -10.49
C ILE A 12 5.49 -5.97 -9.06
N LEU A 13 6.35 -6.04 -8.05
CA LEU A 13 5.90 -6.01 -6.65
C LEU A 13 5.17 -4.70 -6.33
N LEU A 14 5.73 -3.56 -6.73
CA LEU A 14 5.15 -2.25 -6.46
C LEU A 14 3.83 -2.02 -7.22
N VAL A 15 3.72 -2.50 -8.48
CA VAL A 15 2.47 -2.36 -9.23
C VAL A 15 1.36 -3.23 -8.65
N LEU A 16 1.69 -4.43 -8.14
CA LEU A 16 0.72 -5.28 -7.45
C LEU A 16 0.26 -4.63 -6.13
N VAL A 17 1.18 -4.11 -5.33
CA VAL A 17 0.87 -3.37 -4.08
C VAL A 17 -0.03 -2.17 -4.36
N THR A 18 0.35 -1.35 -5.34
CA THR A 18 -0.42 -0.16 -5.74
C THR A 18 -1.78 -0.55 -6.31
N GLY A 19 -1.83 -1.63 -7.09
CA GLY A 19 -3.05 -2.17 -7.68
C GLY A 19 -4.03 -2.70 -6.63
N VAL A 20 -3.54 -3.36 -5.58
CA VAL A 20 -4.36 -3.78 -4.44
C VAL A 20 -4.96 -2.56 -3.74
N PHE A 21 -4.14 -1.57 -3.38
CA PHE A 21 -4.62 -0.35 -2.73
C PHE A 21 -5.61 0.43 -3.60
N TRP A 22 -5.33 0.57 -4.89
CA TRP A 22 -6.23 1.22 -5.83
C TRP A 22 -7.54 0.45 -5.99
N GLY A 23 -7.46 -0.87 -6.16
CA GLY A 23 -8.61 -1.74 -6.32
C GLY A 23 -9.54 -1.70 -5.10
N THR A 24 -9.00 -1.81 -3.89
CA THR A 24 -9.78 -1.72 -2.64
C THR A 24 -10.33 -0.32 -2.44
N TRP A 25 -9.58 0.73 -2.78
CA TRP A 25 -10.08 2.10 -2.71
C TRP A 25 -11.19 2.38 -3.73
N PHE A 26 -11.12 1.79 -4.92
CA PHE A 26 -12.16 1.97 -5.92
C PHE A 26 -13.44 1.18 -5.58
N SER A 27 -13.28 -0.02 -5.01
CA SER A 27 -14.37 -0.93 -4.66
C SER A 27 -14.85 -0.74 -3.22
N LEU A 28 -14.13 -1.31 -2.26
CA LEU A 28 -14.51 -1.39 -0.84
C LEU A 28 -14.79 0.00 -0.24
N SER A 29 -13.96 1.00 -0.54
CA SER A 29 -14.10 2.32 0.07
C SER A 29 -15.41 3.03 -0.24
N ARG A 30 -16.01 2.75 -1.40
CA ARG A 30 -17.29 3.35 -1.80
C ARG A 30 -18.46 2.54 -1.27
N THR A 31 -18.30 1.22 -1.26
CA THR A 31 -19.37 0.29 -0.86
C THR A 31 -19.55 0.23 0.66
N MET A 32 -18.50 0.46 1.45
CA MET A 32 -18.61 0.32 2.92
C MET A 32 -19.59 1.30 3.60
N TYR A 33 -19.95 2.39 2.92
CA TYR A 33 -20.93 3.37 3.41
C TYR A 33 -22.38 2.98 3.13
N THR A 34 -22.61 1.99 2.25
CA THR A 34 -23.95 1.54 1.87
C THR A 34 -24.32 0.19 2.46
N LEU A 35 -23.35 -0.53 3.03
CA LEU A 35 -23.57 -1.84 3.61
C LEU A 35 -24.17 -1.73 5.02
N PRO A 36 -25.11 -2.62 5.39
CA PRO A 36 -25.44 -2.84 6.79
C PRO A 36 -24.18 -3.18 7.59
N GLN A 37 -24.13 -2.70 8.82
CA GLN A 37 -23.01 -2.86 9.75
C GLN A 37 -22.54 -4.32 9.88
N GLU A 38 -23.48 -5.28 10.00
CA GLU A 38 -23.15 -6.71 10.09
C GLU A 38 -22.50 -7.25 8.81
N THR A 39 -22.99 -6.82 7.64
CA THR A 39 -22.43 -7.19 6.33
C THR A 39 -21.03 -6.62 6.15
N PHE A 40 -20.81 -5.38 6.56
CA PHE A 40 -19.49 -4.74 6.55
C PHE A 40 -18.48 -5.55 7.35
N VAL A 41 -18.84 -5.99 8.57
CA VAL A 41 -17.94 -6.78 9.42
C VAL A 41 -17.69 -8.17 8.82
N LEU A 42 -18.74 -8.86 8.38
CA LEU A 42 -18.62 -10.22 7.84
C LEU A 42 -17.71 -10.27 6.60
N ILE A 43 -18.00 -9.45 5.60
CA ILE A 43 -17.26 -9.44 4.33
C ILE A 43 -15.89 -8.76 4.52
N GLY A 44 -15.85 -7.65 5.26
CA GLY A 44 -14.64 -6.87 5.48
C GLY A 44 -13.53 -7.70 6.13
N LYS A 45 -13.87 -8.51 7.14
CA LYS A 45 -12.91 -9.43 7.80
C LYS A 45 -12.21 -10.35 6.82
N GLN A 46 -12.98 -10.97 5.93
CA GLN A 46 -12.47 -11.98 5.02
C GLN A 46 -11.61 -11.36 3.92
N ILE A 47 -12.02 -10.20 3.40
CA ILE A 47 -11.21 -9.40 2.46
C ILE A 47 -9.90 -8.98 3.11
N MET A 48 -9.94 -8.40 4.32
CA MET A 48 -8.76 -7.92 5.03
C MET A 48 -7.74 -9.04 5.28
N GLN A 49 -8.19 -10.24 5.67
CA GLN A 49 -7.31 -11.39 5.89
C GLN A 49 -6.60 -11.85 4.60
N ASN A 50 -7.33 -11.93 3.48
CA ASN A 50 -6.74 -12.33 2.20
C ASN A 50 -5.69 -11.32 1.72
N VAL A 51 -6.00 -10.02 1.84
CA VAL A 51 -5.09 -8.95 1.44
C VAL A 51 -3.86 -8.89 2.35
N ALA A 52 -4.01 -9.08 3.66
CA ALA A 52 -2.92 -9.00 4.63
C ALA A 52 -1.78 -9.98 4.33
N THR A 53 -2.10 -11.22 3.98
CA THR A 53 -1.10 -12.26 3.70
C THR A 53 -0.21 -11.85 2.53
N GLY A 54 -0.81 -11.48 1.38
CA GLY A 54 -0.03 -11.06 0.21
C GLY A 54 0.75 -9.77 0.45
N MET A 55 0.13 -8.78 1.08
CA MET A 55 0.74 -7.46 1.31
C MET A 55 1.90 -7.51 2.30
N SER A 56 1.86 -8.40 3.29
CA SER A 56 2.95 -8.59 4.27
C SER A 56 4.27 -9.05 3.64
N ILE A 57 4.21 -9.61 2.42
CA ILE A 57 5.39 -10.05 1.65
C ILE A 57 5.71 -9.04 0.55
N MET A 58 4.73 -8.70 -0.28
CA MET A 58 4.97 -7.90 -1.49
C MET A 58 5.47 -6.49 -1.18
N MET A 59 4.88 -5.82 -0.18
CA MET A 59 5.21 -4.43 0.13
C MET A 59 6.62 -4.27 0.72
N PRO A 60 7.05 -5.05 1.74
CA PRO A 60 8.42 -4.97 2.24
C PRO A 60 9.46 -5.35 1.18
N LEU A 61 9.20 -6.39 0.37
CA LEU A 61 10.13 -6.79 -0.70
C LEU A 61 10.24 -5.73 -1.81
N GLY A 62 9.13 -5.08 -2.17
CA GLY A 62 9.14 -3.96 -3.11
C GLY A 62 10.00 -2.80 -2.60
N ILE A 63 9.81 -2.40 -1.33
CA ILE A 63 10.60 -1.34 -0.68
C ILE A 63 12.09 -1.72 -0.59
N ALA A 64 12.40 -2.95 -0.20
CA ALA A 64 13.77 -3.47 -0.17
C ALA A 64 14.41 -3.43 -1.57
N GLY A 65 13.64 -3.77 -2.61
CA GLY A 65 14.05 -3.65 -4.00
C GLY A 65 14.42 -2.22 -4.39
N ILE A 66 13.59 -1.23 -4.03
CA ILE A 66 13.90 0.20 -4.25
C ILE A 66 15.20 0.58 -3.53
N LEU A 67 15.36 0.17 -2.27
CA LEU A 67 16.55 0.46 -1.47
C LEU A 67 17.82 -0.08 -2.13
N VAL A 68 17.82 -1.34 -2.55
CA VAL A 68 18.96 -1.95 -3.27
C VAL A 68 19.24 -1.19 -4.57
N LEU A 69 18.20 -0.85 -5.33
CA LEU A 69 18.36 -0.06 -6.56
C LEU A 69 18.97 1.31 -6.31
N LEU A 70 18.57 1.98 -5.23
CA LEU A 70 19.08 3.29 -4.83
C LEU A 70 20.57 3.22 -4.45
N LEU A 71 20.96 2.20 -3.68
CA LEU A 71 22.36 1.93 -3.32
C LEU A 71 23.22 1.64 -4.56
N LEU A 72 22.67 0.93 -5.55
CA LEU A 72 23.37 0.61 -6.80
C LEU A 72 23.42 1.77 -7.82
N ALA A 73 22.50 2.74 -7.73
CA ALA A 73 22.40 3.83 -8.69
C ALA A 73 23.64 4.75 -8.68
N GLY A 74 24.23 4.98 -7.51
CA GLY A 74 25.29 5.97 -7.31
C GLY A 74 24.83 7.40 -7.63
N ARG A 75 25.69 8.40 -7.42
CA ARG A 75 25.33 9.83 -7.57
C ARG A 75 25.47 10.40 -9.00
N ARG A 76 25.87 9.58 -9.99
CA ARG A 76 26.19 10.06 -11.35
C ARG A 76 24.96 10.49 -12.15
N LYS A 77 23.83 9.77 -12.03
CA LYS A 77 22.55 10.13 -12.65
C LYS A 77 21.60 10.74 -11.63
N LYS A 78 21.76 12.04 -11.35
CA LYS A 78 21.01 12.77 -10.31
C LYS A 78 19.50 12.58 -10.44
N ALA A 79 18.94 12.72 -11.64
CA ALA A 79 17.49 12.56 -11.86
C ALA A 79 17.00 11.15 -11.48
N HIS A 80 17.64 10.09 -11.98
CA HIS A 80 17.30 8.71 -11.63
C HIS A 80 17.34 8.46 -10.12
N PHE A 81 18.38 8.97 -9.45
CA PHE A 81 18.56 8.84 -8.02
C PHE A 81 17.43 9.51 -7.22
N TYR A 82 17.09 10.77 -7.52
CA TYR A 82 16.04 11.49 -6.79
C TYR A 82 14.65 10.90 -7.01
N TRP A 83 14.37 10.34 -8.19
CA TRP A 83 13.11 9.62 -8.43
C TRP A 83 13.02 8.30 -7.65
N LEU A 84 14.11 7.52 -7.56
CA LEU A 84 14.15 6.33 -6.70
C LEU A 84 13.99 6.70 -5.22
N LEU A 85 14.66 7.77 -4.77
CA LEU A 85 14.55 8.24 -3.39
C LEU A 85 13.11 8.67 -3.06
N SER A 86 12.47 9.40 -3.96
CA SER A 86 11.07 9.82 -3.79
C SER A 86 10.13 8.61 -3.75
N ALA A 87 10.34 7.62 -4.63
CA ALA A 87 9.58 6.37 -4.60
C ALA A 87 9.76 5.64 -3.27
N LEU A 88 11.00 5.54 -2.77
CA LEU A 88 11.30 4.91 -1.48
C LEU A 88 10.53 5.60 -0.35
N LEU A 89 10.64 6.93 -0.24
CA LEU A 89 9.98 7.70 0.82
C LEU A 89 8.46 7.53 0.81
N LEU A 90 7.83 7.59 -0.38
CA LEU A 90 6.38 7.47 -0.51
C LEU A 90 5.88 6.07 -0.16
N PHE A 91 6.55 5.02 -0.63
CA PHE A 91 6.17 3.64 -0.27
C PHE A 91 6.46 3.34 1.21
N THR A 92 7.55 3.86 1.78
CA THR A 92 7.82 3.74 3.21
C THR A 92 6.77 4.44 4.06
N LEU A 93 6.31 5.63 3.66
CA LEU A 93 5.22 6.32 4.36
C LEU A 93 3.89 5.55 4.25
N ALA A 94 3.57 5.00 3.07
CA ALA A 94 2.41 4.13 2.91
C ALA A 94 2.50 2.86 3.78
N LEU A 95 3.71 2.30 3.95
CA LEU A 95 3.95 1.16 4.84
C LEU A 95 3.75 1.57 6.30
N ALA A 96 4.26 2.74 6.70
CA ALA A 96 4.08 3.25 8.06
C ALA A 96 2.59 3.44 8.40
N ILE A 97 1.80 4.05 7.51
CA ILE A 97 0.35 4.14 7.69
C ILE A 97 -0.27 2.75 7.84
N THR A 98 0.15 1.81 7.00
CA THR A 98 -0.36 0.44 7.05
C THR A 98 -0.06 -0.22 8.39
N LEU A 99 1.18 -0.18 8.87
CA LEU A 99 1.59 -0.88 10.09
C LEU A 99 1.10 -0.20 11.37
N PHE A 100 1.12 1.13 11.43
CA PHE A 100 0.85 1.87 12.66
C PHE A 100 -0.61 2.28 12.83
N ILE A 101 -1.42 2.21 11.77
CA ILE A 101 -2.81 2.69 11.80
C ILE A 101 -3.76 1.61 11.31
N GLU A 102 -3.58 1.16 10.07
CA GLU A 102 -4.53 0.23 9.43
C GLU A 102 -4.50 -1.14 10.12
N VAL A 103 -3.31 -1.73 10.32
CA VAL A 103 -3.17 -3.05 10.96
C VAL A 103 -3.76 -3.08 12.38
N PRO A 104 -3.53 -2.07 13.25
CA PRO A 104 -4.22 -1.99 14.54
C PRO A 104 -5.74 -1.95 14.43
N ILE A 105 -6.29 -1.16 13.50
CA ILE A 105 -7.74 -1.10 13.28
C ILE A 105 -8.27 -2.44 12.75
N ASP A 106 -7.59 -3.04 11.76
CA ASP A 106 -7.95 -4.35 11.22
C ASP A 106 -7.96 -5.42 12.32
N ASN A 107 -6.98 -5.39 13.23
CA ASN A 107 -6.91 -6.30 14.37
C ASN A 107 -8.04 -6.07 15.38
N GLN A 108 -8.51 -4.83 15.54
CA GLN A 108 -9.72 -4.54 16.32
C GLN A 108 -10.96 -5.11 15.60
N ILE A 109 -11.15 -4.82 14.31
CA ILE A 109 -12.31 -5.30 13.55
C ILE A 109 -12.37 -6.83 13.53
N LYS A 110 -11.22 -7.52 13.48
CA LYS A 110 -11.14 -8.99 13.57
C LYS A 110 -11.85 -9.57 14.81
N THR A 111 -11.97 -8.85 15.92
CA THR A 111 -12.64 -9.35 17.14
C THR A 111 -14.16 -9.13 17.14
N TRP A 112 -14.70 -8.37 16.19
CA TRP A 112 -16.12 -8.00 16.17
C TRP A 112 -17.04 -9.16 15.74
N THR A 113 -18.21 -9.27 16.31
CA THR A 113 -19.30 -10.21 16.00
C THR A 113 -20.57 -9.40 15.85
N SER A 114 -21.66 -9.98 15.34
CA SER A 114 -22.94 -9.26 15.19
C SER A 114 -23.46 -8.65 16.49
N VAL A 115 -23.07 -9.20 17.65
CA VAL A 115 -23.56 -8.78 18.97
C VAL A 115 -22.63 -7.85 19.74
N ASN A 116 -21.38 -7.64 19.30
CA ASN A 116 -20.38 -6.88 20.07
C ASN A 116 -19.74 -5.70 19.30
N ILE A 117 -20.38 -5.27 18.21
CA ILE A 117 -19.86 -4.17 17.40
C ILE A 117 -19.92 -2.87 18.22
N PRO A 118 -18.83 -2.08 18.30
CA PRO A 118 -18.81 -0.86 19.09
C PRO A 118 -19.83 0.17 18.62
N HIS A 119 -20.43 0.93 19.55
CA HIS A 119 -21.35 2.03 19.20
C HIS A 119 -20.68 3.11 18.32
N ASN A 120 -19.35 3.27 18.39
CA ASN A 120 -18.59 4.21 17.60
C ASN A 120 -17.95 3.59 16.34
N TRP A 121 -18.46 2.47 15.83
CA TRP A 121 -17.88 1.76 14.69
C TRP A 121 -17.72 2.62 13.43
N GLU A 122 -18.64 3.57 13.19
CA GLU A 122 -18.55 4.48 12.03
C GLU A 122 -17.31 5.37 12.10
N ALA A 123 -16.98 5.89 13.29
CA ALA A 123 -15.77 6.68 13.48
C ALA A 123 -14.50 5.83 13.25
N ILE A 124 -14.53 4.55 13.59
CA ILE A 124 -13.43 3.60 13.34
C ILE A 124 -13.31 3.32 11.83
N ARG A 125 -14.43 3.05 11.15
CA ARG A 125 -14.51 2.88 9.69
C ARG A 125 -13.98 4.12 8.97
N ASP A 126 -14.41 5.31 9.36
CA ASP A 126 -14.04 6.55 8.69
C ASP A 126 -12.56 6.88 8.90
N ARG A 127 -12.03 6.60 10.10
CA ARG A 127 -10.59 6.70 10.36
C ARG A 127 -9.81 5.76 9.43
N TRP A 128 -10.19 4.49 9.36
CA TRP A 128 -9.59 3.52 8.44
C TRP A 128 -9.68 4.03 7.00
N GLN A 129 -10.84 4.51 6.57
CA GLN A 129 -11.03 4.96 5.20
C GLN A 129 -10.15 6.16 4.82
N ASN A 130 -9.97 7.11 5.74
CA ASN A 130 -9.13 8.27 5.52
C ASN A 130 -7.66 7.87 5.35
N PHE A 131 -7.15 6.99 6.21
CA PHE A 131 -5.78 6.52 6.13
C PHE A 131 -5.55 5.55 4.96
N HIS A 132 -6.53 4.70 4.65
CA HIS A 132 -6.55 3.87 3.45
C HIS A 132 -6.44 4.73 2.18
N THR A 133 -7.25 5.79 2.10
CA THR A 133 -7.17 6.78 1.00
C THR A 133 -5.77 7.40 0.92
N GLY A 134 -5.23 7.86 2.05
CA GLY A 134 -3.89 8.44 2.11
C GLY A 134 -2.80 7.51 1.58
N ARG A 135 -2.74 6.26 2.07
CA ARG A 135 -1.75 5.27 1.60
C ARG A 135 -1.94 4.89 0.15
N THR A 136 -3.18 4.85 -0.36
CA THR A 136 -3.46 4.59 -1.77
C THR A 136 -2.83 5.66 -2.66
N PHE A 137 -3.07 6.95 -2.39
CA PHE A 137 -2.49 8.03 -3.20
C PHE A 137 -0.98 8.17 -3.02
N LEU A 138 -0.44 7.87 -1.83
CA LEU A 138 1.01 7.76 -1.63
C LEU A 138 1.62 6.65 -2.49
N SER A 139 1.00 5.48 -2.54
CA SER A 139 1.49 4.37 -3.36
C SER A 139 1.45 4.67 -4.86
N LEU A 140 0.39 5.36 -5.33
CA LEU A 140 0.31 5.86 -6.71
C LEU A 140 1.44 6.84 -7.03
N GLY A 141 1.66 7.83 -6.16
CA GLY A 141 2.77 8.76 -6.31
C GLY A 141 4.13 8.06 -6.29
N GLY A 142 4.30 7.06 -5.41
CA GLY A 142 5.49 6.22 -5.33
C GLY A 142 5.72 5.43 -6.62
N MET A 143 4.65 4.86 -7.20
CA MET A 143 4.72 4.12 -8.45
C MET A 143 5.08 5.03 -9.63
N ILE A 144 4.50 6.23 -9.71
CA ILE A 144 4.86 7.24 -10.72
C ILE A 144 6.34 7.60 -10.59
N CYS A 145 6.82 7.87 -9.38
CA CYS A 145 8.23 8.15 -9.12
C CYS A 145 9.13 6.99 -9.56
N PHE A 146 8.74 5.74 -9.26
CA PHE A 146 9.48 4.56 -9.69
C PHE A 146 9.56 4.47 -11.21
N LEU A 147 8.45 4.63 -11.93
CA LEU A 147 8.41 4.62 -13.40
C LEU A 147 9.28 5.75 -13.99
N MET A 148 9.22 6.95 -13.43
CA MET A 148 10.08 8.06 -13.83
C MET A 148 11.56 7.76 -13.61
N ALA A 149 11.89 7.06 -12.51
CA ALA A 149 13.25 6.59 -12.30
C ALA A 149 13.70 5.61 -13.38
N VAL A 150 12.81 4.70 -13.84
CA VAL A 150 13.12 3.78 -14.94
C VAL A 150 13.37 4.56 -16.24
N ILE A 151 12.50 5.51 -16.59
CA ILE A 151 12.64 6.33 -17.81
C ILE A 151 13.96 7.12 -17.78
N LYS A 152 14.22 7.86 -16.69
CA LYS A 152 15.42 8.70 -16.54
C LYS A 152 16.73 7.92 -16.40
N ARG A 153 16.66 6.59 -16.28
CA ARG A 153 17.84 5.74 -16.29
C ARG A 153 18.40 5.52 -17.69
N TYR A 154 17.54 5.46 -18.70
CA TYR A 154 17.92 5.13 -20.08
C TYR A 154 18.08 6.35 -20.98
N ASN A 155 17.58 7.51 -20.53
CA ASN A 155 18.00 8.82 -21.01
C ASN A 155 19.32 9.24 -20.35
#